data_AF-A0A9E2RLC9-F1
#
_entry.id   AF-A0A9E2RLC9-F1
#
_cell.length_a   1.000
_cell.length_b   1.000
_cell.length_c   1.000
_cell.angle_alpha   90.00
_cell.angle_beta   90.00
_cell.angle_gamma   90.00
#
_symmetry.space_group_name_H-M   'P 1'
#
loop_
_entity.id
_entity.type
_entity.pdbx_description
1 polymer ?
#
loop_
_entity_poly.entity_id
_entity_poly.type
_entity_poly.pdbx_seq_one_letter_code
_entity_poly.pdbx_strand_id
1 'polypeptide(L)'
;MMTMKAPLGKGIFLIAAPSLRDPNFRQTVVLLCEHGAEGALGVVVNRPTGMSVSEALPQVPILEGQRHVLFSGGPVQTNQVMMLYRLDQLPENSHHVFDGICLGGDTDL
;
A
#
# COMPACT_ATOMS: atom_id res chain seq x y z
N MET A 1 -25.81 9.01 -18.61
CA MET A 1 -24.95 9.21 -17.43
C MET A 1 -23.51 8.97 -17.88
N MET A 2 -22.77 10.03 -18.22
CA MET A 2 -21.39 9.92 -18.68
C MET A 2 -20.51 9.64 -17.46
N THR A 3 -19.95 8.43 -17.38
CA THR A 3 -18.94 8.10 -16.38
C THR A 3 -17.66 8.86 -16.75
N MET A 4 -17.37 9.94 -16.04
CA MET A 4 -16.05 10.57 -16.08
C MET A 4 -15.03 9.53 -15.62
N LYS A 5 -14.30 8.93 -16.55
CA LYS A 5 -13.21 8.00 -16.24
C LYS A 5 -12.02 8.86 -15.82
N ALA A 6 -11.79 8.98 -14.51
CA ALA A 6 -10.56 9.58 -14.03
C ALA A 6 -9.36 8.85 -14.66
N PRO A 7 -8.35 9.57 -15.17
CA PRO A 7 -7.16 8.93 -15.71
C PRO A 7 -6.51 8.08 -14.61
N LEU A 8 -6.08 6.87 -14.97
CA LEU A 8 -5.30 6.03 -14.07
C LEU A 8 -3.98 6.73 -13.80
N GLY A 9 -3.54 6.72 -12.54
CA GLY A 9 -2.36 7.45 -12.11
C GLY A 9 -2.02 7.16 -10.65
N LYS A 10 -0.82 7.56 -10.27
CA LYS A 10 -0.39 7.57 -8.87
C LYS A 10 -1.38 8.36 -8.01
N GLY A 11 -1.71 7.83 -6.83
CA GLY A 11 -2.69 8.41 -5.91
C GLY A 11 -4.14 7.99 -6.16
N ILE A 12 -4.42 7.24 -7.22
CA ILE A 12 -5.76 6.72 -7.49
C ILE A 12 -6.02 5.43 -6.71
N PHE A 13 -7.20 5.33 -6.11
CA PHE A 13 -7.70 4.10 -5.54
C PHE A 13 -8.48 3.28 -6.57
N LEU A 14 -8.07 2.03 -6.76
CA LEU A 14 -8.78 1.04 -7.55
C LEU A 14 -9.70 0.24 -6.64
N ILE A 15 -11.01 0.30 -6.92
CA ILE A 15 -12.02 -0.44 -6.18
C ILE A 15 -12.39 -1.67 -6.98
N ALA A 16 -12.22 -2.85 -6.37
CA ALA A 16 -12.59 -4.11 -7.00
C ALA A 16 -14.09 -4.14 -7.33
N ALA A 17 -14.41 -4.50 -8.57
CA ALA A 17 -15.80 -4.73 -8.96
C ALA A 17 -16.38 -5.88 -8.10
N PRO A 18 -17.67 -5.82 -7.69
CA PRO A 18 -18.29 -6.89 -6.89
C PRO A 18 -18.23 -8.27 -7.54
N SER A 19 -18.18 -8.33 -8.87
CA SER A 19 -18.08 -9.58 -9.64
C SER A 19 -16.66 -10.13 -9.79
N LEU A 20 -15.62 -9.40 -9.36
CA LEU A 20 -14.23 -9.84 -9.48
C LEU A 20 -13.99 -11.03 -8.55
N ARG A 21 -13.64 -12.18 -9.14
CA ARG A 21 -13.46 -13.45 -8.41
C ARG A 21 -12.02 -13.79 -8.07
N ASP A 22 -11.05 -13.06 -8.62
CA ASP A 22 -9.64 -13.27 -8.32
C ASP A 22 -9.40 -13.18 -6.81
N PRO A 23 -8.90 -14.23 -6.14
CA PRO A 23 -8.71 -14.23 -4.69
C PRO A 23 -7.77 -13.11 -4.21
N ASN A 24 -6.81 -12.70 -5.05
CA ASN A 24 -5.87 -11.64 -4.72
C ASN A 24 -6.56 -10.27 -4.65
N PHE A 25 -7.60 -10.03 -5.45
CA PHE A 25 -8.20 -8.70 -5.63
C PHE A 25 -9.71 -8.64 -5.35
N ARG A 26 -10.38 -9.74 -5.05
CA ARG A 26 -11.80 -9.70 -4.68
C ARG A 26 -11.99 -8.83 -3.44
N GLN A 27 -12.96 -7.92 -3.51
CA GLN A 27 -13.32 -6.99 -2.44
C GLN A 27 -12.16 -6.11 -1.94
N THR A 28 -11.13 -5.86 -2.78
CA THR A 28 -10.03 -4.99 -2.40
C THR A 28 -10.25 -3.53 -2.79
N VAL A 29 -9.58 -2.67 -2.03
CA VAL A 29 -9.25 -1.30 -2.41
C VAL A 29 -7.72 -1.27 -2.55
N VAL A 30 -7.23 -0.91 -3.73
CA VAL A 30 -5.80 -0.82 -4.04
C VAL A 30 -5.43 0.64 -4.21
N LEU A 31 -4.43 1.14 -3.49
CA LEU A 31 -3.82 2.44 -3.78
C LEU A 31 -2.74 2.26 -4.85
N LEU A 32 -2.81 2.99 -5.96
CA LEU A 32 -1.71 3.08 -6.91
C LEU A 32 -0.61 4.00 -6.37
N CYS A 33 0.51 3.40 -5.98
CA CYS A 33 1.69 4.09 -5.48
C CYS A 33 2.59 4.58 -6.61
N GLU A 34 2.62 3.87 -7.74
CA GLU A 34 3.32 4.27 -8.96
C GLU A 34 2.51 3.85 -10.19
N HIS A 35 2.60 4.62 -11.27
CA HIS A 35 1.99 4.29 -12.55
C HIS A 35 2.75 5.01 -13.68
N GLY A 36 3.28 4.26 -14.64
CA GLY A 36 4.05 4.78 -15.77
C GLY A 36 4.25 3.74 -16.86
N ALA A 37 5.13 4.05 -17.82
CA ALA A 37 5.42 3.18 -18.96
C ALA A 37 6.02 1.82 -18.54
N GLU A 38 6.80 1.81 -17.46
CA GLU A 38 7.44 0.60 -16.91
C GLU A 38 6.50 -0.27 -16.07
N GLY A 39 5.26 0.18 -15.84
CA GLY A 39 4.25 -0.56 -15.09
C GLY A 39 3.62 0.24 -13.96
N ALA A 40 3.13 -0.48 -12.95
CA ALA A 40 2.45 0.12 -11.81
C ALA A 40 2.80 -0.64 -10.52
N LEU A 41 2.98 0.12 -9.45
CA LEU A 41 3.06 -0.39 -8.09
C LEU A 41 1.77 -0.01 -7.37
N GLY A 42 1.12 -0.97 -6.73
CA GLY A 42 -0.06 -0.71 -5.94
C GLY A 42 -0.15 -1.62 -4.73
N VAL A 43 -0.75 -1.11 -3.66
CA VAL A 43 -0.90 -1.82 -2.39
C VAL A 43 -2.36 -1.91 -1.97
N VAL A 44 -2.79 -3.09 -1.55
CA VAL A 44 -4.11 -3.33 -0.97
C VAL A 44 -4.16 -2.70 0.43
N VAL A 45 -5.12 -1.79 0.65
CA VAL A 45 -5.22 -1.01 1.91
C VAL A 45 -6.31 -1.49 2.86
N ASN A 46 -7.12 -2.48 2.47
CA ASN A 46 -8.31 -2.91 3.21
C ASN A 46 -8.31 -4.41 3.59
N ARG A 47 -7.15 -5.05 3.62
CA ARG A 47 -7.00 -6.47 3.95
C ARG A 47 -6.09 -6.67 5.16
N PRO A 48 -6.60 -6.49 6.40
CA PRO A 48 -5.83 -6.77 7.60
C PRO A 48 -5.47 -8.26 7.68
N THR A 49 -4.32 -8.55 8.27
CA THR A 49 -3.86 -9.90 8.59
C THR A 49 -4.14 -10.24 10.06
N GLY A 50 -3.73 -11.43 10.50
CA GLY A 50 -3.73 -11.80 11.92
C GLY A 50 -2.43 -11.44 12.66
N MET A 51 -1.45 -10.86 11.97
CA MET A 51 -0.10 -10.60 12.49
C MET A 51 0.02 -9.14 12.93
N SER A 52 0.57 -8.91 14.12
CA SER A 52 0.91 -7.55 14.57
C SER A 52 2.24 -7.07 13.98
N VAL A 53 2.44 -5.76 13.99
CA VAL A 53 3.70 -5.14 13.56
C VAL A 53 4.87 -5.57 14.45
N SER A 54 4.64 -5.79 15.74
CA SER A 54 5.66 -6.27 16.68
C SER A 54 6.07 -7.72 16.40
N GLU A 55 5.12 -8.57 16.00
CA GLU A 55 5.38 -9.96 15.63
C GLU A 55 6.15 -10.06 14.30
N ALA A 56 5.85 -9.17 13.36
CA ALA A 56 6.49 -9.14 12.05
C ALA A 56 7.90 -8.54 12.05
N LEU A 57 8.16 -7.57 12.93
CA LEU A 57 9.41 -6.84 13.03
C LEU A 57 9.99 -6.91 14.45
N PRO A 58 10.25 -8.11 15.00
CA PRO A 58 10.71 -8.29 16.39
C PRO A 58 12.08 -7.66 16.65
N GLN A 59 12.89 -7.45 15.61
CA GLN A 59 14.21 -6.83 15.67
C GLN A 59 14.17 -5.30 15.80
N VAL A 60 12.99 -4.67 15.76
CA VAL A 60 12.83 -3.21 15.78
C VAL A 60 12.30 -2.79 17.16
N PRO A 61 13.15 -2.30 18.09
CA PRO A 61 12.78 -2.12 19.50
C PRO A 61 11.62 -1.15 19.72
N ILE A 62 11.49 -0.10 18.89
CA ILE A 62 10.38 0.87 19.02
C ILE A 62 9.01 0.24 18.74
N LEU A 63 8.97 -0.93 18.10
CA LEU A 63 7.75 -1.67 17.80
C LEU A 63 7.41 -2.72 18.87
N GLU A 64 8.25 -2.88 19.90
CA GLU A 64 8.00 -3.85 20.96
C GLU A 64 6.64 -3.58 21.65
N GLY A 65 5.82 -4.63 21.78
CA GLY A 65 4.48 -4.55 22.36
C GLY A 65 3.41 -3.88 21.50
N GLN A 66 3.75 -3.37 20.30
CA GLN A 66 2.80 -2.72 19.40
C GLN A 66 1.84 -3.72 18.75
N ARG A 67 0.54 -3.52 18.95
CA ARG A 67 -0.52 -4.42 18.47
C ARG A 67 -1.18 -3.97 17.16
N HIS A 68 -0.60 -2.99 16.48
CA HIS A 68 -1.10 -2.57 15.17
C HIS A 68 -1.00 -3.73 14.18
N VAL A 69 -2.08 -3.99 13.46
CA VAL A 69 -2.20 -5.12 12.53
C VAL A 69 -1.51 -4.78 11.21
N LEU A 70 -0.76 -5.75 10.67
CA LEU A 70 -0.24 -5.66 9.31
C LEU A 70 -1.31 -5.93 8.27
N PHE A 71 -1.17 -5.34 7.10
CA PHE A 71 -2.06 -5.53 5.97
C PHE A 71 -1.38 -6.39 4.91
N SER A 72 -2.14 -7.29 4.28
CA SER A 72 -1.68 -8.02 3.11
C SER A 72 -1.72 -7.08 1.91
N GLY A 73 -0.57 -6.49 1.57
CA GLY A 73 -0.44 -5.45 0.54
C GLY A 73 -0.60 -5.96 -0.90
N GLY A 74 -0.46 -7.26 -1.15
CA GLY A 74 -0.60 -7.83 -2.48
C GLY A 74 0.05 -9.22 -2.58
N PRO A 75 -0.05 -9.88 -3.75
CA PRO A 75 0.48 -11.22 -3.94
C PRO A 75 1.99 -11.25 -4.27
N VAL A 76 2.61 -10.09 -4.50
CA VAL A 76 4.03 -9.97 -4.90
C VAL A 76 4.88 -9.62 -3.69
N GLN A 77 6.08 -10.20 -3.60
CA GLN A 77 7.08 -9.92 -2.54
C GLN A 77 6.47 -9.96 -1.12
N THR A 78 5.71 -11.01 -0.80
CA THR A 78 4.96 -11.15 0.47
C THR A 78 5.82 -11.17 1.73
N ASN A 79 7.15 -11.26 1.58
CA ASN A 79 8.11 -11.27 2.68
C ASN A 79 8.78 -9.90 2.89
N GLN A 80 8.41 -8.88 2.11
CA GLN A 80 8.89 -7.51 2.26
C GLN A 80 7.84 -6.66 2.97
N VAL A 81 8.30 -5.73 3.80
CA VAL A 81 7.44 -4.77 4.49
C VAL A 81 7.51 -3.44 3.78
N MET A 82 6.34 -2.98 3.34
CA MET A 82 6.13 -1.62 2.87
C MET A 82 5.36 -0.82 3.92
N MET A 83 5.62 0.47 3.97
CA MET A 83 5.00 1.43 4.86
C MET A 83 4.35 2.53 4.04
N LEU A 84 3.05 2.74 4.26
CA LEU A 84 2.38 3.98 3.88
C LEU A 84 2.32 4.87 5.11
N TYR A 85 2.84 6.09 4.99
CA TYR A 85 2.88 7.06 6.09
C TYR A 85 2.56 8.46 5.57
N ARG A 86 2.09 9.34 6.45
CA ARG A 86 1.81 10.74 6.13
C ARG A 86 2.87 11.63 6.77
N LEU A 87 3.39 12.58 6.02
CA LEU A 87 4.24 13.65 6.53
C LEU A 87 3.65 15.01 6.17
N ASP A 88 3.69 15.96 7.12
CA ASP A 88 3.27 17.35 6.87
C ASP A 88 4.32 18.12 6.05
N GLN A 89 5.59 17.76 6.23
CA GLN A 89 6.71 18.30 5.46
C GLN A 89 7.38 17.15 4.73
N LEU A 90 7.39 17.20 3.40
CA LEU A 90 7.97 16.16 2.54
C LEU A 90 9.48 16.39 2.41
N PRO A 91 10.34 15.49 2.92
CA PRO A 91 11.76 15.51 2.63
C PRO A 91 11.99 15.29 1.13
N GLU A 92 13.08 15.84 0.57
CA GLU A 92 13.40 15.78 -0.86
C GLU A 92 13.41 14.35 -1.43
N ASN A 93 13.86 13.37 -0.63
CA ASN A 93 14.00 11.97 -1.05
C ASN A 93 12.82 11.08 -0.61
N SER A 94 11.67 11.65 -0.27
CA SER A 94 10.49 10.86 0.07
C SER A 94 9.78 10.35 -1.20
N HIS A 95 9.38 9.07 -1.20
CA HIS A 95 8.59 8.50 -2.31
C HIS A 95 7.14 8.95 -2.18
N HIS A 96 6.86 10.20 -2.55
CA HIS A 96 5.54 10.81 -2.42
C HIS A 96 4.52 10.17 -3.38
N VAL A 97 3.36 9.81 -2.84
CA VAL A 97 2.22 9.26 -3.59
C VAL A 97 1.18 10.35 -3.87
N PHE A 98 0.49 10.85 -2.84
CA PHE A 98 -0.52 11.91 -2.94
C PHE A 98 -0.83 12.51 -1.56
N ASP A 99 -1.25 13.78 -1.47
CA ASP A 99 -1.75 14.42 -0.23
C ASP A 99 -0.88 14.14 1.03
N GLY A 100 0.44 14.27 0.89
CA GLY A 100 1.39 14.01 1.99
C GLY A 100 1.57 12.53 2.35
N ILE A 101 0.87 11.62 1.68
CA ILE A 101 1.10 10.17 1.77
C ILE A 101 2.35 9.82 0.97
N CYS A 102 3.27 9.15 1.65
CA CYS A 102 4.49 8.59 1.09
C CYS A 102 4.49 7.08 1.21
N LEU A 103 5.20 6.45 0.27
CA LEU A 103 5.61 5.07 0.37
C LEU A 103 7.02 5.02 0.98
N GLY A 104 7.29 3.96 1.73
CA GLY A 104 8.62 3.60 2.18
C GLY A 104 8.64 2.12 2.51
N GLY A 105 9.77 1.66 3.03
CA GLY A 105 10.06 0.25 3.16
C GLY A 105 11.22 -0.10 2.24
N ASP A 106 11.50 -1.40 2.17
CA ASP A 106 12.65 -1.90 1.46
C ASP A 106 12.35 -1.97 -0.04
N THR A 107 12.50 -0.85 -0.73
CA THR A 107 12.51 -0.84 -2.20
C THR A 107 13.92 -0.83 -2.77
N ASP A 108 14.98 -0.65 -1.95
CA ASP A 108 16.40 -0.71 -2.33
C ASP A 108 17.33 -0.68 -1.08
N LEU A 109 17.45 -1.78 -0.32
CA LEU A 109 18.69 -2.15 0.38
C LEU A 109 19.58 -3.03 -0.52
#